data_AF-A0A965LNA0-F1
#
_entry.id   AF-A0A965LNA0-F1
#
_cell.length_a   1.000
_cell.length_b   1.000
_cell.length_c   1.000
_cell.angle_alpha   90.00
_cell.angle_beta   90.00
_cell.angle_gamma   90.00
#
_symmetry.space_group_name_H-M   'P 1'
#
loop_
_entity.id
_entity.type
_entity.pdbx_description
1 polymer ?
#
loop_
_entity_poly.entity_id
_entity_poly.type
_entity_poly.pdbx_seq_one_letter_code
_entity_poly.pdbx_strand_id
1 'polypeptide(L)' 'CSESLGVSFSTYHRDDAPQDVRAAANGNYPVVLGRTATGIKVVLNDAQIEACNGSPESLIAALRSAR' A
#
# COMPACT_ATOMS: atom_id res chain seq x y z
N CYS A 1 8.39 11.82 3.05
CA CYS A 1 7.55 10.67 3.46
C CYS A 1 8.02 9.33 2.90
N SER A 2 8.37 9.19 1.61
CA SER A 2 8.86 7.90 1.07
C SER A 2 10.23 7.50 1.60
N GLU A 3 11.15 8.45 1.79
CA GLU A 3 12.51 8.19 2.27
C GLU A 3 12.57 7.58 3.69
N SER A 4 11.56 7.80 4.54
CA SER A 4 11.52 7.27 5.91
C SER A 4 11.06 5.81 6.02
N LEU A 5 10.66 5.19 4.90
CA LEU A 5 10.19 3.80 4.85
C LEU A 5 11.34 2.80 4.65
N GLY A 6 12.51 3.24 4.15
CA GLY A 6 13.65 2.35 3.88
C GLY A 6 13.41 1.31 2.76
N VAL A 7 12.31 1.45 2.02
CA VAL A 7 11.93 0.62 0.88
C VAL A 7 11.40 1.51 -0.23
N SER A 8 11.54 1.06 -1.48
CA SER A 8 10.93 1.75 -2.62
C SER A 8 9.41 1.81 -2.46
N PHE A 9 8.85 3.01 -2.60
CA PHE A 9 7.42 3.25 -2.49
C PHE A 9 6.93 4.02 -3.72
N SER A 10 5.93 3.48 -4.40
CA SER A 10 5.34 4.08 -5.59
C SER A 10 3.83 4.17 -5.42
N THR A 11 3.26 5.30 -5.82
CA THR A 11 1.81 5.51 -5.83
C THR A 11 1.31 5.51 -7.26
N TYR A 12 0.11 4.97 -7.45
CA TYR A 12 -0.56 4.92 -8.73
C TYR A 12 -2.01 5.38 -8.54
N HIS A 13 -2.56 6.08 -9.54
CA HIS A 13 -4.00 6.16 -9.65
C HIS A 13 -4.57 4.77 -10.01
N ARG A 14 -5.84 4.54 -9.65
CA ARG A 14 -6.53 3.25 -9.85
C ARG A 14 -6.35 2.67 -11.25
N ASP A 15 -6.43 3.53 -12.26
CA ASP A 15 -6.48 3.13 -13.66
C ASP A 15 -5.08 3.14 -14.34
N ASP A 16 -4.09 3.76 -13.69
CA ASP A 16 -2.72 3.94 -14.20
C ASP A 16 -1.72 2.92 -13.63
N ALA A 17 -2.15 2.11 -12.66
CA ALA A 17 -1.30 1.09 -12.06
C ALA A 17 -0.96 -0.03 -13.06
N PRO A 18 0.24 -0.63 -12.98
CA PRO A 18 0.60 -1.82 -13.75
C PRO A 18 -0.44 -2.96 -13.61
N GLN A 19 -0.60 -3.79 -14.64
CA GLN A 19 -1.64 -4.82 -14.68
C GLN A 19 -1.58 -5.79 -13.49
N ASP A 20 -0.39 -6.20 -13.07
CA ASP A 20 -0.18 -7.09 -11.92
C ASP A 20 -0.61 -6.42 -10.60
N VAL A 21 -0.34 -5.13 -10.44
CA VAL A 21 -0.78 -4.32 -9.29
C VAL A 21 -2.29 -4.18 -9.28
N ARG A 22 -2.92 -3.90 -10.43
CA ARG A 22 -4.38 -3.80 -10.55
C ARG A 22 -5.07 -5.13 -10.29
N ALA A 23 -4.52 -6.23 -10.78
CA ALA A 23 -5.02 -7.57 -10.53
C ALA A 23 -4.94 -7.93 -9.04
N ALA A 24 -3.82 -7.61 -8.38
CA ALA A 24 -3.65 -7.85 -6.94
C ALA A 24 -4.57 -6.98 -6.07
N ALA A 25 -4.88 -5.74 -6.50
CA ALA A 25 -5.85 -4.88 -5.85
C ALA A 25 -7.29 -5.43 -5.97
N ASN A 26 -7.60 -6.12 -7.08
CA ASN A 26 -8.88 -6.78 -7.33
C ASN A 26 -10.10 -5.86 -7.10
N GLY A 27 -10.00 -4.59 -7.52
CA GLY A 27 -11.09 -3.61 -7.35
C GLY A 27 -11.19 -2.99 -5.95
N ASN A 28 -10.40 -3.44 -4.98
CA ASN A 28 -10.41 -2.91 -3.62
C ASN A 28 -9.42 -1.75 -3.53
N TYR A 29 -9.97 -0.53 -3.46
CA TYR A 29 -9.21 0.70 -3.35
C TYR A 29 -9.81 1.58 -2.26
N PRO A 30 -9.00 2.35 -1.50
CA PRO A 30 -7.55 2.37 -1.54
C PRO A 30 -6.92 1.08 -0.99
N VAL A 31 -5.72 0.73 -1.46
CA VAL A 31 -4.98 -0.46 -1.00
C VAL A 31 -3.48 -0.20 -1.06
N VAL A 32 -2.73 -0.70 -0.08
CA VAL A 32 -1.26 -0.78 -0.15
C VAL A 32 -0.87 -2.22 -0.40
N LEU A 33 -0.08 -2.42 -1.46
CA LEU A 33 0.41 -3.71 -1.90
C LEU A 33 1.91 -3.81 -1.66
N GLY A 34 2.36 -4.98 -1.20
CA GLY A 34 3.76 -5.31 -1.00
C GLY A 34 4.21 -6.30 -2.06
N ARG A 35 5.23 -5.92 -2.85
CA ARG A 35 5.87 -6.83 -3.80
C ARG A 35 7.00 -7.59 -3.08
N THR A 36 6.96 -8.91 -3.17
CA THR A 36 7.92 -9.84 -2.56
C THR A 36 8.48 -10.80 -3.60
N ALA A 37 9.47 -11.61 -3.23
CA ALA A 37 10.03 -12.64 -4.12
C ALA A 37 9.00 -13.71 -4.54
N THR A 38 7.93 -13.91 -3.77
CA THR A 38 6.90 -14.92 -4.04
C THR A 38 5.62 -14.34 -4.66
N GLY A 39 5.54 -13.02 -4.84
CA GLY A 39 4.38 -12.36 -5.45
C GLY A 39 3.98 -11.06 -4.74
N ILE A 40 2.79 -10.56 -5.08
CA ILE A 40 2.20 -9.35 -4.51
C ILE A 40 1.16 -9.74 -3.46
N LYS A 41 1.23 -9.11 -2.27
CA LYS A 41 0.26 -9.29 -1.19
C LYS A 41 -0.34 -7.96 -0.75
N VAL A 42 -1.55 -7.99 -0.20
CA VAL A 42 -2.14 -6.85 0.50
C VAL A 42 -1.38 -6.62 1.81
N VAL A 43 -0.91 -5.38 2.00
CA VAL A 43 -0.23 -4.93 3.22
C VAL A 43 -1.19 -4.14 4.09
N LEU A 44 -1.94 -3.20 3.47
CA LEU A 44 -3.03 -2.49 4.12
C LEU A 44 -4.26 -2.47 3.20
N ASN A 45 -5.42 -2.78 3.74
CA ASN A 45 -6.70 -2.63 3.06
C ASN A 45 -7.30 -1.22 3.27
N ASP A 46 -8.45 -0.96 2.66
CA ASP A 46 -9.18 0.29 2.74
C ASP A 46 -9.48 0.70 4.19
N ALA A 47 -10.03 -0.20 5.01
CA ALA A 47 -10.37 0.09 6.39
C ALA A 47 -9.14 0.50 7.24
N GLN A 48 -7.99 -0.16 7.03
CA GLN A 48 -6.75 0.17 7.72
C GLN A 48 -6.17 1.52 7.26
N ILE A 49 -6.34 1.86 5.98
CA ILE A 49 -5.91 3.16 5.44
C ILE A 49 -6.81 4.28 5.97
N GLU A 50 -8.12 4.09 5.97
CA GLU A 50 -9.08 5.07 6.52
C GLU A 50 -8.84 5.32 8.01
N ALA A 51 -8.48 4.27 8.78
CA ALA A 51 -8.14 4.42 10.19
C ALA A 51 -6.91 5.31 10.46
N CYS A 52 -6.07 5.56 9.46
CA CYS A 52 -4.96 6.50 9.57
C CYS A 52 -5.42 7.97 9.54
N ASN A 53 -6.67 8.24 9.17
CA ASN A 53 -7.29 9.58 9.17
C ASN A 53 -6.43 10.68 8.51
N GLY A 54 -5.79 10.35 7.38
CA GLY A 54 -4.91 11.26 6.66
C GLY A 54 -3.57 11.58 7.35
N SER A 55 -3.24 10.99 8.50
CA SER A 55 -1.95 11.18 9.16
C SER A 55 -0.84 10.35 8.49
N PRO A 56 0.21 10.99 7.97
CA PRO A 56 1.38 10.29 7.44
C PRO A 56 2.08 9.44 8.50
N GLU A 57 2.12 9.90 9.75
CA GLU A 57 2.77 9.21 10.87
C GLU A 57 2.02 7.92 11.21
N SER A 58 0.69 7.98 11.28
CA SER A 58 -0.16 6.79 11.48
C SER A 58 -0.01 5.79 10.34
N LEU A 59 0.05 6.28 9.09
CA LEU A 59 0.29 5.42 7.93
C LEU A 59 1.66 4.72 8.01
N ILE A 60 2.72 5.45 8.34
CA ILE A 60 4.07 4.88 8.53
C ILE A 60 4.06 3.83 9.65
N ALA A 61 3.37 4.09 10.76
CA ALA A 61 3.25 3.14 11.86
C ALA A 61 2.52 1.86 11.41
N ALA A 62 1.39 1.98 10.72
CA ALA A 62 0.64 0.85 10.18
C ALA A 62 1.48 0.00 9.21
N LEU A 63 2.23 0.65 8.31
CA LEU A 63 3.12 -0.04 7.37
C LEU A 63 4.25 -0.80 8.08
N ARG A 64 4.81 -0.25 9.17
CA ARG A 64 5.86 -0.91 9.95
C ARG A 64 5.34 -2.13 10.73
N SER A 65 4.09 -2.06 11.22
CA SER A 65 3.45 -3.17 11.93
C SER A 65 2.99 -4.31 11.01
N ALA A 66 2.78 -4.03 9.72
CA ALA A 66 2.38 -5.03 8.72
C ALA A 66 3.54 -5.84 8.13
N ARG A 67 4.78 -5.59 8.57
CA ARG A 67 5.99 -6.24 8.07
C ARG A 67 6.18 -7.66 8.61
#